data_AF-A0A8T1MLY4-F1
#
_entry.id   AF-A0A8T1MLY4-F1
#
_cell.length_a   1.000
_cell.length_b   1.000
_cell.length_c   1.000
_cell.angle_alpha   90.00
_cell.angle_beta   90.00
_cell.angle_gamma   90.00
#
_symmetry.space_group_name_H-M   'P 1'
#
loop_
_entity.id
_entity.type
_entity.pdbx_description
1 polymer ?
#
loop_
_entity_poly.entity_id
_entity_poly.type
_entity_poly.pdbx_seq_one_letter_code
_entity_poly.pdbx_strand_id
1 'polypeptide(L)'
;MRCRCRAALCFGLLSSLGISLVANFQETAVWAVHLTGAALLYCCGLVYFAIVTNVSHHYLDSKQWALRVVLCTCATISSVILPVTGTVARFMYDGKNIRKWTPEDRGYVYHAVSSFAEWVLAICCLGFSLTMVAELKDYSILAVKLKHHGTRHSRESTITLTE
;
A
#
# COMPACT_ATOMS: atom_id res chain seq x y z
N MET A 1 3.23 3.94 -19.42
CA MET A 1 4.09 3.42 -18.33
C MET A 1 4.38 4.49 -17.27
N ARG A 2 5.02 5.63 -17.60
CA ARG A 2 5.50 6.63 -16.62
C ARG A 2 4.44 7.16 -15.63
N CYS A 3 3.25 7.55 -16.09
CA CYS A 3 2.19 8.05 -15.20
C CYS A 3 1.67 6.97 -14.24
N ARG A 4 1.51 5.73 -14.72
CA ARG A 4 1.10 4.57 -13.90
C ARG A 4 2.12 4.31 -12.79
N CYS A 5 3.42 4.33 -13.09
CA CYS A 5 4.47 4.12 -12.09
C CYS A 5 4.52 5.24 -11.03
N ARG A 6 4.29 6.50 -11.42
CA ARG A 6 4.23 7.62 -10.46
C ARG A 6 3.01 7.50 -9.54
N ALA A 7 1.86 7.11 -10.09
CA ALA A 7 0.67 6.83 -9.30
C ALA A 7 0.91 5.67 -8.32
N ALA A 8 1.49 4.57 -8.78
CA ALA A 8 1.86 3.45 -7.91
C ALA A 8 2.77 3.89 -6.77
N LEU A 9 3.81 4.70 -7.04
CA LEU A 9 4.67 5.24 -5.99
C LEU A 9 3.89 6.07 -4.96
N CYS A 10 3.01 6.96 -5.41
CA CYS A 10 2.19 7.78 -4.52
C CYS A 10 1.28 6.93 -3.62
N PHE A 11 0.52 6.00 -4.20
CA PHE A 11 -0.38 5.13 -3.43
C PHE A 11 0.38 4.15 -2.53
N GLY A 12 1.54 3.66 -2.95
CA GLY A 12 2.41 2.84 -2.12
C GLY A 12 2.95 3.59 -0.90
N LEU A 13 3.37 4.86 -1.06
CA LEU A 13 3.81 5.70 0.04
C LEU A 13 2.66 6.02 1.02
N LEU A 14 1.46 6.32 0.50
CA LEU A 14 0.27 6.53 1.33
C LEU A 14 -0.12 5.26 2.11
N SER A 15 -0.05 4.09 1.47
CA SER A 15 -0.29 2.80 2.14
C SER A 15 0.77 2.51 3.22
N SER A 16 2.04 2.84 2.95
CA SER A 16 3.13 2.74 3.94
C SER A 16 2.95 3.69 5.14
N LEU A 17 2.42 4.90 4.92
CA LEU A 17 1.99 5.76 6.03
C LEU A 17 0.85 5.10 6.82
N GLY A 18 -0.12 4.51 6.12
CA GLY A 18 -1.24 3.79 6.72
C GLY A 18 -0.80 2.68 7.67
N ILE A 19 0.10 1.78 7.26
CA ILE A 19 0.59 0.70 8.13
C ILE A 19 1.35 1.23 9.35
N SER A 20 2.09 2.34 9.21
CA SER A 20 2.73 3.00 10.34
C SER A 20 1.71 3.50 11.36
N LEU A 21 0.59 4.09 10.91
CA LEU A 21 -0.48 4.52 11.80
C LEU A 21 -1.15 3.34 12.51
N VAL A 22 -1.53 2.30 11.77
CA VAL A 22 -2.17 1.09 12.34
C VAL A 22 -1.28 0.42 13.38
N ALA A 23 0.04 0.34 13.11
CA ALA A 23 1.00 -0.31 14.00
C ALA A 23 1.25 0.48 15.31
N ASN A 24 1.19 1.81 15.26
CA ASN A 24 1.52 2.66 16.41
C ASN A 24 0.28 3.11 17.21
N PHE A 25 -0.89 3.21 16.58
CA PHE A 25 -2.12 3.64 17.23
C PHE A 25 -3.09 2.48 17.35
N GLN A 26 -3.24 1.93 18.55
CA GLN A 26 -4.16 0.84 18.86
C GLN A 26 -5.63 1.26 18.60
N GLU A 27 -6.41 0.38 17.97
CA GLU A 27 -7.83 0.61 17.63
C GLU A 27 -8.66 1.06 18.83
N THR A 28 -8.40 0.47 20.00
CA THR A 28 -9.15 0.73 21.24
C THR A 28 -8.63 1.91 22.05
N ALA A 29 -7.46 2.47 21.71
CA ALA A 29 -6.90 3.64 22.38
C ALA A 29 -7.21 4.93 21.60
N VAL A 30 -7.00 4.92 20.28
CA VAL A 30 -7.19 6.09 19.41
C VAL A 30 -7.88 5.67 18.12
N TRP A 31 -9.15 5.26 18.25
CA TRP A 31 -9.95 4.65 17.17
C TRP A 31 -9.91 5.42 15.85
N ALA A 32 -10.07 6.75 15.90
CA ALA A 32 -10.10 7.59 14.70
C ALA A 32 -8.78 7.53 13.90
N VAL A 33 -7.63 7.54 14.60
CA VAL A 33 -6.31 7.47 13.96
C VAL A 33 -6.06 6.07 13.40
N HIS A 34 -6.44 5.03 14.15
CA HIS A 34 -6.32 3.64 13.69
C HIS A 34 -7.15 3.41 12.41
N LEU A 35 -8.41 3.86 12.39
CA LEU A 35 -9.29 3.71 11.24
C LEU A 35 -8.78 4.51 10.02
N THR A 36 -8.23 5.70 10.24
CA THR A 36 -7.57 6.49 9.19
C THR A 36 -6.37 5.72 8.62
N GLY A 37 -5.56 5.13 9.51
CA GLY A 37 -4.44 4.26 9.12
C GLY A 37 -4.89 3.06 8.31
N ALA A 38 -5.96 2.37 8.73
CA ALA A 38 -6.51 1.21 8.04
C ALA A 38 -7.05 1.58 6.65
N ALA A 39 -7.76 2.71 6.54
CA ALA A 39 -8.24 3.23 5.26
C ALA A 39 -7.08 3.55 4.31
N LEU A 40 -6.04 4.25 4.79
CA LEU A 40 -4.84 4.53 3.99
C LEU A 40 -4.12 3.24 3.58
N LEU A 41 -3.92 2.31 4.51
CA LEU A 41 -3.24 1.04 4.26
C LEU A 41 -3.96 0.25 3.17
N TYR A 42 -5.26 -0.01 3.35
CA TYR A 42 -6.01 -0.91 2.49
C TYR A 42 -6.52 -0.24 1.23
N CYS A 43 -7.14 0.94 1.29
CA CYS A 43 -7.66 1.58 0.08
C CYS A 43 -6.53 2.01 -0.87
N CYS A 44 -5.50 2.69 -0.37
CA CYS A 44 -4.35 3.05 -1.22
C CYS A 44 -3.53 1.80 -1.59
N GLY A 45 -3.42 0.82 -0.70
CA GLY A 45 -2.74 -0.45 -0.97
C GLY A 45 -3.37 -1.24 -2.11
N LEU A 46 -4.71 -1.32 -2.18
CA LEU A 46 -5.41 -1.99 -3.27
C LEU A 46 -5.23 -1.29 -4.61
N VAL A 47 -5.29 0.05 -4.62
CA VAL A 47 -5.00 0.83 -5.84
C VAL A 47 -3.57 0.59 -6.29
N TYR A 48 -2.61 0.57 -5.35
CA TYR A 48 -1.23 0.21 -5.62
C TYR A 48 -1.10 -1.20 -6.21
N PHE A 49 -1.71 -2.22 -5.59
CA PHE A 49 -1.69 -3.61 -6.09
C PHE A 49 -2.28 -3.74 -7.48
N ALA A 50 -3.40 -3.07 -7.75
CA ALA A 50 -4.04 -3.08 -9.06
C ALA A 50 -3.13 -2.46 -10.14
N ILE A 51 -2.53 -1.29 -9.86
CA ILE A 51 -1.61 -0.63 -10.80
C ILE A 51 -0.38 -1.49 -11.04
N VAL A 52 0.25 -2.00 -9.98
CA VAL A 52 1.45 -2.85 -10.10
C VAL A 52 1.13 -4.11 -10.88
N THR A 53 0.05 -4.82 -10.56
CA THR A 53 -0.36 -6.03 -11.30
C THR A 53 -0.60 -5.75 -12.77
N ASN A 54 -1.24 -4.62 -13.11
CA ASN A 54 -1.45 -4.20 -14.49
C ASN A 54 -0.14 -3.89 -15.22
N VAL A 55 0.79 -3.23 -14.56
CA VAL A 55 2.10 -2.87 -15.13
C VAL A 55 2.97 -4.12 -15.32
N SER A 56 2.94 -5.04 -14.35
CA SER A 56 3.72 -6.29 -14.36
C SER A 56 3.31 -7.29 -15.43
N HIS A 57 2.07 -7.24 -15.94
CA HIS A 57 1.62 -8.07 -17.07
C HIS A 57 2.52 -7.93 -18.31
N HIS A 58 3.18 -6.79 -18.47
CA HIS A 58 3.99 -6.52 -19.66
C HIS A 58 5.39 -7.16 -19.64
N TYR A 59 5.87 -7.63 -18.48
CA TYR A 59 7.26 -8.06 -18.35
C TYR A 59 7.50 -9.24 -17.38
N LEU A 60 6.53 -9.61 -16.53
CA LEU A 60 6.62 -10.82 -15.73
C LEU A 60 6.16 -12.04 -16.52
N ASP A 61 6.65 -13.21 -16.09
CA ASP A 61 6.13 -14.49 -16.57
C ASP A 61 4.68 -14.71 -16.10
N SER A 62 3.98 -15.59 -16.82
CA SER A 62 2.56 -15.87 -16.57
C SER A 62 2.29 -16.34 -15.13
N LYS A 63 3.19 -17.13 -14.52
CA LYS A 63 2.98 -17.67 -13.17
C LYS A 63 3.10 -16.60 -12.08
N GLN A 64 4.15 -15.77 -12.09
CA GLN A 64 4.31 -14.71 -11.09
C GLN A 64 3.22 -13.65 -11.25
N TRP A 65 2.86 -13.31 -12.50
CA TRP A 65 1.77 -12.39 -12.75
C TRP A 65 0.42 -12.94 -12.26
N ALA A 66 0.11 -14.21 -12.54
CA ALA A 66 -1.12 -14.86 -12.06
C ALA A 66 -1.19 -14.87 -10.52
N LEU A 67 -0.07 -15.11 -9.83
CA LEU A 67 -0.01 -15.00 -8.37
C LEU A 67 -0.40 -13.61 -7.89
N ARG A 68 0.09 -12.53 -8.53
CA ARG A 68 -0.29 -11.16 -8.19
C ARG A 68 -1.76 -10.88 -8.42
N VAL A 69 -2.34 -11.41 -9.51
CA VAL A 69 -3.79 -11.31 -9.78
C VAL A 69 -4.59 -11.99 -8.67
N VAL A 70 -4.21 -13.20 -8.26
CA VAL A 70 -4.88 -13.93 -7.17
C VAL A 70 -4.80 -13.15 -5.86
N LEU A 71 -3.60 -12.70 -5.47
CA LEU A 71 -3.41 -11.92 -4.25
C LEU A 71 -4.20 -10.61 -4.26
N CYS A 72 -4.18 -9.87 -5.38
CA CYS A 72 -4.93 -8.63 -5.53
C CYS A 72 -6.45 -8.86 -5.46
N THR A 73 -6.93 -9.95 -6.05
CA THR A 73 -8.36 -10.32 -6.05
C THR A 73 -8.82 -10.72 -4.65
N CYS A 74 -8.08 -11.61 -3.98
CA CYS A 74 -8.37 -12.01 -2.60
C CYS A 74 -8.33 -10.81 -1.65
N ALA A 75 -7.32 -9.94 -1.77
CA ALA A 75 -7.26 -8.70 -1.01
C ALA A 75 -8.48 -7.80 -1.26
N THR A 76 -8.91 -7.64 -2.52
CA THR A 76 -10.08 -6.82 -2.85
C THR A 76 -11.34 -7.38 -2.21
N ILE A 77 -11.59 -8.69 -2.30
CA ILE A 77 -12.75 -9.35 -1.67
C ILE A 77 -12.71 -9.16 -0.15
N SER A 78 -11.58 -9.48 0.49
CA SER A 78 -11.44 -9.33 1.94
C SER A 78 -11.61 -7.89 2.42
N SER A 79 -11.16 -6.91 1.63
CA SER A 79 -11.29 -5.49 1.96
C SER A 79 -12.73 -4.97 1.92
N VAL A 80 -13.63 -5.68 1.24
CA VAL A 80 -15.07 -5.38 1.26
C VAL A 80 -15.75 -6.10 2.41
N ILE A 81 -15.41 -7.38 2.64
CA ILE A 81 -16.01 -8.18 3.72
C ILE A 81 -15.69 -7.55 5.08
N LEU A 82 -14.42 -7.25 5.35
CA LEU A 82 -13.93 -6.73 6.63
C LEU A 82 -14.77 -5.54 7.15
N PRO A 83 -14.85 -4.39 6.46
CA PRO A 83 -15.55 -3.24 7.00
C PRO A 83 -17.06 -3.48 7.10
N VAL A 84 -17.66 -4.27 6.20
CA VAL A 84 -19.10 -4.56 6.23
C VAL A 84 -19.44 -5.41 7.45
N THR A 85 -18.79 -6.56 7.63
CA THR A 85 -19.09 -7.44 8.76
C THR A 85 -18.59 -6.86 10.07
N GLY A 86 -17.46 -6.16 10.08
CA GLY A 86 -16.95 -5.47 11.27
C GLY A 86 -17.90 -4.38 11.77
N THR A 87 -18.48 -3.60 10.85
CA THR A 87 -19.47 -2.56 11.20
C THR A 87 -20.76 -3.19 11.73
N VAL A 88 -21.28 -4.23 11.07
CA VAL A 88 -22.47 -4.97 11.54
C VAL A 88 -22.23 -5.57 12.93
N ALA A 89 -21.06 -6.19 13.15
CA ALA A 89 -20.70 -6.73 14.44
C ALA A 89 -20.71 -5.65 15.53
N ARG A 90 -20.09 -4.49 15.28
CA ARG A 90 -20.06 -3.37 16.22
C ARG A 90 -21.44 -2.80 16.54
N PHE A 91 -22.35 -2.73 15.56
CA PHE A 91 -23.72 -2.29 15.80
C PHE A 91 -24.55 -3.29 16.61
N MET A 92 -24.29 -4.59 16.45
CA MET A 92 -25.02 -5.63 17.17
C MET A 92 -24.48 -5.91 18.57
N TYR A 93 -23.23 -5.54 18.84
CA TYR A 93 -22.52 -5.89 20.07
C TYR A 93 -23.23 -5.37 21.33
N ASP A 94 -23.49 -6.28 22.27
CA ASP A 94 -24.15 -6.02 23.55
C ASP A 94 -23.28 -6.39 24.77
N GLY A 95 -22.06 -6.84 24.54
CA GLY A 95 -21.11 -7.19 25.59
C GLY A 95 -20.49 -5.96 26.29
N LYS A 96 -19.87 -6.20 27.44
CA LYS A 96 -19.28 -5.13 28.28
C LYS A 96 -17.83 -4.79 27.93
N ASN A 97 -17.14 -5.67 27.21
CA ASN A 97 -15.71 -5.50 26.91
C ASN A 97 -15.42 -5.83 25.46
N ILE A 98 -15.32 -4.79 24.64
CA ILE A 98 -15.20 -4.89 23.18
C ILE A 98 -13.94 -5.62 22.68
N ARG A 99 -12.97 -5.89 23.57
CA ARG A 99 -11.76 -6.68 23.29
C ARG A 99 -11.96 -8.18 23.50
N LYS A 100 -13.06 -8.60 24.13
CA LYS A 100 -13.36 -9.99 24.43
C LYS A 100 -14.73 -10.33 23.87
N TRP A 101 -14.72 -11.15 22.82
CA TRP A 101 -15.90 -11.64 22.15
C TRP A 101 -16.08 -13.12 22.49
N THR A 102 -17.29 -13.50 22.89
CA THR A 102 -17.68 -14.90 23.10
C THR A 102 -18.81 -15.28 22.14
N PRO A 103 -19.03 -16.58 21.86
CA PRO A 103 -20.11 -17.03 20.98
C PRO A 103 -21.52 -16.59 21.41
N GLU A 104 -21.70 -16.23 22.69
CA GLU A 104 -22.96 -15.73 23.26
C GLU A 104 -23.20 -14.24 22.95
N ASP A 105 -22.16 -13.46 22.64
CA ASP A 105 -22.29 -12.04 22.32
C ASP A 105 -23.02 -11.85 20.99
N ARG A 106 -23.91 -10.86 20.93
CA ARG A 106 -24.58 -10.52 19.68
C ARG A 106 -23.59 -9.98 18.66
N GLY A 107 -23.71 -10.48 17.43
CA GLY A 107 -22.81 -10.11 16.35
C GLY A 107 -21.48 -10.87 16.32
N TYR A 108 -21.27 -11.84 17.21
CA TYR A 108 -20.03 -12.64 17.27
C TYR A 108 -19.62 -13.23 15.92
N VAL A 109 -20.56 -13.81 15.17
CA VAL A 109 -20.28 -14.39 13.86
C VAL A 109 -19.76 -13.34 12.88
N TYR A 110 -20.36 -12.14 12.86
CA TYR A 110 -19.89 -11.05 12.02
C TYR A 110 -18.50 -10.56 12.43
N HIS A 111 -18.22 -10.50 13.75
CA HIS A 111 -16.90 -10.18 14.26
C HIS A 111 -15.87 -11.22 13.80
N ALA A 112 -16.17 -12.51 13.97
CA ALA A 112 -15.29 -13.60 13.56
C ALA A 112 -15.01 -13.57 12.05
N VAL A 113 -16.03 -13.32 11.22
CA VAL A 113 -15.87 -13.17 9.76
C VAL A 113 -15.03 -11.94 9.42
N SER A 114 -15.24 -10.81 10.10
CA SER A 114 -14.42 -9.60 9.93
C SER A 114 -12.96 -9.87 10.25
N SER A 115 -12.68 -10.49 11.40
CA SER A 115 -11.33 -10.84 11.84
C SER A 115 -10.67 -11.81 10.87
N PHE A 116 -11.40 -12.83 10.40
CA PHE A 116 -10.89 -13.73 9.36
C PHE A 116 -10.53 -12.99 8.07
N ALA A 117 -11.43 -12.10 7.59
CA ALA A 117 -11.19 -11.30 6.40
C ALA A 117 -9.97 -10.37 6.57
N GLU A 118 -9.77 -9.79 7.76
CA GLU A 118 -8.59 -9.00 8.10
C GLU A 118 -7.29 -9.80 7.98
N TRP A 119 -7.23 -11.00 8.54
CA TRP A 119 -6.05 -11.86 8.41
C TRP A 119 -5.77 -12.27 6.97
N VAL A 120 -6.81 -12.61 6.19
CA VAL A 120 -6.65 -12.90 4.77
C VAL A 120 -6.11 -11.67 4.02
N LEU A 121 -6.64 -10.48 4.29
CA LEU A 121 -6.19 -9.23 3.69
C LEU A 121 -4.73 -8.93 4.03
N ALA A 122 -4.35 -9.10 5.30
CA ALA A 122 -2.97 -8.91 5.77
C ALA A 122 -2.00 -9.88 5.10
N ILE A 123 -2.37 -11.17 5.00
CA ILE A 123 -1.57 -12.19 4.30
C ILE A 123 -1.44 -11.86 2.82
N CYS A 124 -2.51 -11.42 2.16
CA CYS A 124 -2.45 -11.02 0.76
C CYS A 124 -1.53 -9.80 0.57
N CYS A 125 -1.59 -8.82 1.47
CA CYS A 125 -0.73 -7.63 1.44
C CYS A 125 0.75 -7.98 1.61
N LEU A 126 1.08 -8.83 2.60
CA LEU A 126 2.43 -9.31 2.83
C LEU A 126 2.92 -10.18 1.66
N GLY A 127 2.09 -11.12 1.20
CA GLY A 127 2.38 -11.98 0.06
C GLY A 127 2.66 -11.18 -1.20
N PHE A 128 1.85 -10.15 -1.49
CA PHE A 128 2.07 -9.25 -2.62
C PHE A 128 3.41 -8.53 -2.49
N SER A 129 3.72 -8.01 -1.31
CA SER A 129 5.00 -7.35 -1.02
C SER A 129 6.19 -8.29 -1.21
N LEU A 130 6.07 -9.57 -0.84
CA LEU A 130 7.11 -10.58 -1.09
C LEU A 130 7.32 -10.82 -2.59
N THR A 131 6.26 -10.82 -3.41
CA THR A 131 6.44 -10.91 -4.86
C THR A 131 7.21 -9.72 -5.42
N MET A 132 7.08 -8.53 -4.82
CA MET A 132 7.82 -7.34 -5.22
C MET A 132 9.28 -7.41 -4.78
N VAL A 133 9.55 -7.86 -3.56
CA VAL A 133 10.92 -8.04 -3.07
C VAL A 133 11.66 -9.06 -3.92
N ALA A 134 11.00 -10.16 -4.30
CA ALA A 134 11.59 -11.15 -5.20
C ALA A 134 11.91 -10.55 -6.58
N GLU A 135 10.97 -9.80 -7.18
CA GLU A 135 11.20 -9.11 -8.46
C GLU A 135 12.37 -8.12 -8.38
N LEU A 136 12.37 -7.23 -7.39
CA LEU A 136 13.29 -6.09 -7.32
C LEU A 136 14.73 -6.49 -7.00
N LYS A 137 14.95 -7.69 -6.44
CA LYS A 137 16.30 -8.21 -6.14
C LYS A 137 17.17 -8.38 -7.39
N ASP A 138 16.56 -8.61 -8.54
CA ASP A 138 17.29 -8.86 -9.79
C ASP A 138 17.61 -7.58 -10.58
N TYR A 139 17.23 -6.40 -10.08
CA TYR A 139 17.47 -5.13 -10.74
C TYR A 139 18.74 -4.44 -10.23
N SER A 140 19.57 -3.93 -11.15
CA SER A 140 20.69 -3.04 -10.84
C SER A 140 20.42 -1.62 -11.33
N ILE A 141 20.83 -0.62 -10.56
CA ILE A 141 20.69 0.79 -10.95
C ILE A 141 21.86 1.15 -11.85
N LEU A 142 21.61 1.33 -13.14
CA LEU A 142 22.56 1.93 -14.06
C LEU A 142 22.76 3.41 -13.68
N ALA A 143 24.00 3.81 -13.46
CA ALA A 143 24.37 5.16 -13.03
C ALA A 143 23.70 6.23 -13.92
N VAL A 144 23.11 7.24 -13.27
CA VAL A 144 22.44 8.35 -13.94
C VAL A 144 23.48 9.12 -14.76
N LYS A 145 23.24 9.31 -16.06
CA LYS A 145 24.04 10.24 -16.87
C LYS A 145 23.85 11.66 -16.36
N LEU A 146 24.86 12.18 -15.64
CA LEU A 146 24.92 13.57 -15.23
C LEU A 146 25.33 14.43 -16.44
N LYS A 147 24.50 15.40 -16.81
CA LYS A 147 24.86 16.42 -17.80
C LYS A 147 25.11 17.72 -17.04
N HIS A 148 26.38 18.05 -16.83
CA HIS A 148 26.77 19.32 -16.22
C HIS A 148 26.45 20.47 -17.19
N HIS A 149 25.44 21.28 -16.88
CA HIS A 149 25.18 22.54 -17.59
C HIS A 149 26.11 23.60 -16.99
N GLY A 150 27.35 23.64 -17.48
CA GLY A 150 28.27 24.71 -17.09
C GLY A 150 27.77 26.03 -17.66
N THR A 151 27.35 26.95 -16.79
CA THR A 151 27.21 28.36 -17.13
C THR A 151 28.61 28.91 -17.36
N ARG A 152 29.07 28.89 -18.61
CA ARG A 152 30.24 29.67 -19.02
C ARG A 152 29.81 31.14 -18.98
N HIS A 153 30.13 31.83 -17.89
CA HIS A 153 30.14 33.28 -17.90
C HIS A 153 31.30 33.68 -18.80
N SER A 154 31.02 33.90 -20.09
CA SER A 154 31.93 34.67 -20.94
C SER A 154 32.05 36.04 -20.29
N ARG A 155 33.20 36.31 -19.68
CA ARG A 155 33.66 37.66 -19.46
C ARG A 155 34.32 38.10 -20.76
N GLU A 156 33.49 38.41 -21.75
CA GLU A 156 33.86 39.36 -22.79
C GLU A 156 33.83 40.74 -22.13
N SER A 157 35.00 41.23 -21.77
CA SER A 157 35.22 42.65 -21.55
C SER A 157 36.58 42.98 -22.11
N THR A 158 36.56 43.35 -23.39
CA THR A 158 37.41 44.34 -24.03
C THR A 158 38.24 45.16 -23.04
N ILE A 159 39.55 44.95 -23.04
CA ILE A 159 40.51 46.04 -22.84
C ILE A 159 41.47 45.96 -24.02
N THR A 160 41.12 46.72 -25.06
CA THR A 160 42.01 47.20 -26.10
C THR A 160 42.92 48.30 -25.56
N LEU A 161 44.09 48.43 -26.21
CA LEU A 161 45.07 49.54 -26.19
C LEU A 161 46.06 49.49 -25.01
N THR A 162 47.38 49.59 -25.19
CA THR A 162 48.21 50.32 -26.17
C THR A 162 49.60 49.68 -26.31
N GLU A 163 50.17 49.84 -27.51
CA GLU A 163 51.60 49.90 -27.91
C GLU A 163 52.66 49.04 -27.21
#